data_AF-A0AA43FK39-F1
#
_entry.id   AF-A0AA43FK39-F1
#
_cell.length_a   1.000
_cell.length_b   1.000
_cell.length_c   1.000
_cell.angle_alpha   90.00
_cell.angle_beta   90.00
_cell.angle_gamma   90.00
#
_symmetry.space_group_name_H-M   'P 1'
#
loop_
_entity.id
_entity.type
_entity.pdbx_description
1 polymer ?
#
loop_
_entity_poly.entity_id
_entity_poly.type
_entity_poly.pdbx_seq_one_letter_code
_entity_poly.pdbx_strand_id
1 'polypeptide(L)' 'VEKDMGKAGQWFRKAAEQGDPEAQESLGLLYAEGSGVKKDLAEAEKWLRKAADLGNENARANLEILRTVRGK' A
#
# COMPACT_ATOMS: atom_id res chain seq x y z
N VAL A 1 7.55 13.34 -8.42
CA VAL A 1 8.78 12.53 -8.47
C VAL A 1 8.66 11.46 -7.42
N GLU A 2 8.44 10.24 -7.88
CA GLU A 2 8.50 8.99 -7.13
C GLU A 2 9.92 8.86 -6.56
N LYS A 3 10.13 9.35 -5.33
CA LYS A 3 11.46 9.34 -4.71
C LYS A 3 11.79 7.91 -4.26
N ASP A 4 12.61 7.27 -5.11
CA ASP A 4 13.40 6.06 -4.90
C ASP A 4 12.77 4.93 -4.10
N MET A 5 11.69 4.34 -4.65
CA MET A 5 11.45 2.93 -4.40
C MET A 5 12.69 2.16 -4.81
N GLY A 6 13.37 1.52 -3.84
CA GLY A 6 14.42 0.54 -4.14
C GLY A 6 13.91 -0.54 -5.11
N LYS A 7 14.81 -1.32 -5.73
CA LYS A 7 14.44 -2.30 -6.77
C LYS A 7 13.24 -3.18 -6.38
N ALA A 8 13.15 -3.60 -5.12
CA ALA A 8 12.01 -4.37 -4.60
C ALA A 8 10.67 -3.59 -4.66
N GLY A 9 10.65 -2.31 -4.27
CA GLY A 9 9.46 -1.47 -4.35
C GLY A 9 8.96 -1.28 -5.78
N GLN A 10 9.87 -1.21 -6.75
CA GLN A 10 9.49 -1.14 -8.17
C GLN A 10 8.83 -2.43 -8.68
N TRP A 11 9.28 -3.60 -8.20
CA TRP A 11 8.66 -4.88 -8.54
C TRP A 11 7.26 -5.01 -7.93
N PHE A 12 7.10 -4.65 -6.65
CA PHE A 12 5.78 -4.60 -6.01
C PHE A 12 4.87 -3.63 -6.73
N ARG A 13 5.37 -2.48 -7.17
CA ARG A 13 4.58 -1.53 -7.94
C ARG A 13 4.06 -2.13 -9.24
N LYS A 14 4.92 -2.78 -10.03
CA LYS A 14 4.50 -3.43 -11.28
C LYS A 14 3.47 -4.53 -11.07
N ALA A 15 3.63 -5.34 -10.01
CA ALA A 15 2.67 -6.39 -9.68
C ALA A 15 1.34 -5.78 -9.17
N ALA A 16 1.42 -4.76 -8.32
CA ALA A 16 0.25 -4.07 -7.79
C ALA A 16 -0.57 -3.38 -8.89
N GLU A 17 0.11 -2.79 -9.88
CA GLU A 17 -0.51 -2.20 -11.08
C GLU A 17 -1.18 -3.24 -11.98
N GLN A 18 -0.74 -4.51 -11.95
CA GLN A 18 -1.37 -5.63 -12.65
C GLN A 18 -2.57 -6.24 -11.90
N GLY A 19 -2.90 -5.72 -10.71
CA GLY A 19 -4.02 -6.22 -9.92
C GLY A 19 -3.66 -7.33 -8.94
N ASP A 20 -2.37 -7.57 -8.67
CA ASP A 20 -1.97 -8.54 -7.66
C ASP A 20 -2.31 -8.02 -6.25
N PRO A 21 -3.21 -8.69 -5.50
CA PRO A 21 -3.69 -8.18 -4.23
C PRO A 21 -2.63 -8.21 -3.11
N GLU A 22 -1.67 -9.13 -3.15
CA GLU A 22 -0.58 -9.20 -2.15
C GLU A 22 0.46 -8.08 -2.39
N ALA A 23 0.76 -7.81 -3.66
CA ALA A 23 1.63 -6.70 -4.05
C ALA A 23 0.98 -5.34 -3.75
N GLN A 24 -0.34 -5.21 -3.97
CA GLN A 24 -1.09 -4.00 -3.61
C GLN A 24 -1.09 -3.78 -2.09
N GLU A 25 -1.25 -4.83 -1.28
CA GLU A 25 -1.11 -4.73 0.17
C GLU A 25 0.28 -4.24 0.55
N SER A 26 1.32 -4.92 0.04
CA SER A 26 2.72 -4.61 0.33
C SER A 26 3.06 -3.17 -0.04
N LEU A 27 2.62 -2.71 -1.21
CA LEU A 27 2.84 -1.34 -1.65
C LEU A 27 2.12 -0.33 -0.75
N GLY A 28 0.90 -0.66 -0.31
CA GLY A 28 0.15 0.13 0.66
C GLY A 28 0.91 0.30 1.98
N LEU A 29 1.50 -0.79 2.50
CA LEU A 29 2.32 -0.76 3.71
C LEU A 29 3.59 0.06 3.54
N LEU A 30 4.30 -0.06 2.42
CA LEU A 30 5.49 0.75 2.15
C LEU A 30 5.17 2.25 2.23
N TYR A 31 4.05 2.68 1.66
CA TYR A 31 3.58 4.07 1.76
C TYR A 31 3.11 4.44 3.17
N ALA A 32 2.47 3.53 3.91
CA ALA A 32 2.01 3.79 5.28
C ALA A 32 3.18 4.02 6.25
N GLU A 33 4.26 3.26 6.08
CA GLU A 33 5.45 3.32 6.93
C GLU A 33 6.47 4.37 6.45
N GLY A 34 6.49 4.65 5.14
CA GLY A 34 7.59 5.39 4.51
C GLY A 34 8.85 4.52 4.34
N SER A 35 8.67 3.22 4.22
CA SER A 35 9.74 2.23 4.06
C SER A 35 10.23 2.24 2.62
N GLY A 36 11.36 2.93 2.35
CA GLY A 36 11.90 3.06 1.00
C GLY A 36 11.06 3.94 0.07
N VAL A 37 10.08 4.68 0.61
CA VAL A 37 9.33 5.74 -0.08
C VAL A 37 9.01 6.85 0.91
N LYS A 38 8.64 8.03 0.42
CA LYS A 38 8.05 9.04 1.31
C LYS A 38 6.73 8.49 1.88
N LYS A 39 6.59 8.53 3.21
CA LYS A 39 5.33 8.19 3.88
C LYS A 39 4.17 9.00 3.29
N ASP A 40 3.15 8.31 2.83
CA ASP A 40 1.94 8.87 2.22
C ASP A 40 0.73 8.00 2.58
N LEU A 41 -0.04 8.44 3.57
CA LEU A 41 -1.20 7.68 4.03
C LEU A 41 -2.33 7.65 2.99
N ALA A 42 -2.41 8.63 2.09
CA ALA A 42 -3.44 8.66 1.06
C ALA A 42 -3.15 7.62 -0.03
N GLU A 43 -1.89 7.52 -0.46
CA GLU A 43 -1.48 6.49 -1.42
C GLU A 43 -1.53 5.10 -0.79
N ALA A 44 -1.18 4.97 0.50
CA ALA A 44 -1.37 3.74 1.26
C ALA A 44 -2.84 3.28 1.27
N GLU A 45 -3.78 4.17 1.59
CA GLU A 45 -5.21 3.86 1.63
C GLU A 45 -5.71 3.37 0.26
N LYS A 46 -5.27 4.03 -0.80
CA LYS A 46 -5.65 3.70 -2.18
C LYS A 46 -5.21 2.29 -2.57
N TRP A 47 -3.98 1.88 -2.24
CA TRP A 47 -3.48 0.55 -2.56
C TRP A 47 -4.12 -0.53 -1.68
N LEU A 48 -4.24 -0.29 -0.38
CA LEU A 48 -4.91 -1.23 0.54
C LEU A 48 -6.38 -1.42 0.17
N ARG A 49 -7.08 -0.36 -0.26
CA ARG A 49 -8.47 -0.49 -0.72
C ARG A 49 -8.58 -1.38 -1.96
N LYS A 50 -7.71 -1.21 -2.95
CA LYS A 50 -7.73 -2.08 -4.15
C LYS A 50 -7.51 -3.55 -3.77
N ALA A 51 -6.55 -3.83 -2.89
CA ALA A 51 -6.29 -5.19 -2.43
C ALA A 51 -7.49 -5.77 -1.65
N ALA A 52 -8.11 -4.97 -0.78
CA ALA A 52 -9.30 -5.38 -0.04
C ALA A 52 -10.50 -5.63 -0.97
N ASP A 53 -10.70 -4.83 -2.01
CA ASP A 53 -11.75 -5.01 -3.02
C ASP A 53 -11.57 -6.32 -3.81
N LEU A 54 -10.33 -6.83 -3.89
CA LEU A 54 -9.98 -8.12 -4.48
C LEU A 54 -10.01 -9.30 -3.48
N GLY A 55 -10.44 -9.06 -2.24
CA GLY A 55 -10.59 -10.08 -1.21
C GLY A 55 -9.35 -10.31 -0.34
N ASN A 56 -8.33 -9.46 -0.39
CA ASN A 56 -7.21 -9.55 0.55
C ASN A 56 -7.64 -9.08 1.95
N GLU A 57 -7.75 -10.04 2.87
CA GLU A 57 -8.17 -9.78 4.25
C GLU A 57 -7.13 -8.99 5.06
N ASN A 58 -5.83 -9.20 4.81
CA ASN A 58 -4.77 -8.43 5.46
C ASN A 58 -4.84 -6.96 5.05
N ALA A 59 -5.07 -6.69 3.76
CA ALA A 59 -5.24 -5.34 3.26
C ALA A 59 -6.47 -4.65 3.86
N ARG A 60 -7.56 -5.40 4.07
CA ARG A 60 -8.76 -4.89 4.75
C ARG A 60 -8.47 -4.51 6.20
N ALA A 61 -7.76 -5.37 6.95
CA ALA A 61 -7.35 -5.08 8.33
C ALA A 61 -6.41 -3.87 8.40
N ASN A 62 -5.40 -3.80 7.52
CA ASN A 62 -4.47 -2.69 7.43
C ASN A 62 -5.17 -1.38 7.05
N LEU A 63 -6.18 -1.42 6.18
CA LEU A 63 -7.01 -0.28 5.81
C LEU A 63 -7.81 0.26 7.01
N GLU A 64 -8.33 -0.62 7.85
CA GLU A 64 -9.04 -0.24 9.07
C GLU A 64 -8.08 0.44 10.06
N ILE A 65 -6.92 -0.16 10.32
CA ILE A 65 -5.87 0.43 11.18
C ILE A 65 -5.48 1.81 10.65
N LEU A 66 -5.19 1.94 9.36
CA LEU A 66 -4.81 3.20 8.72
C LEU A 66 -5.86 4.30 8.92
N ARG A 67 -7.15 3.97 8.80
CA ARG A 67 -8.26 4.91 9.01
C ARG A 67 -8.34 5.37 10.46
N THR A 68 -8.11 4.49 11.43
CA THR A 68 -8.08 4.88 12.84
C THR A 68 -6.92 5.83 13.17
N VAL A 69 -5.78 5.69 12.50
CA VAL A 69 -4.61 6.55 12.70
C VAL A 69 -4.81 7.93 12.06
N ARG A 70 -5.49 8.02 10.91
CA ARG A 70 -5.78 9.31 10.24
C ARG A 70 -6.82 10.16 10.97
N GLY A 71 -7.71 9.55 11.75
CA GLY A 71 -8.77 10.23 12.49
C GLY A 71 -8.39 10.73 13.89
N LYS A 72 -7.15 10.47 14.34
CA LYS A 72 -6.58 10.99 15.60
C LYS A 72 -5.64 12.15 15.31
#